data_AF-A0ABD3UZ72-F1
#
_entry.id   AF-A0ABD3UZ72-F1
#
_cell.length_a   1.000
_cell.length_b   1.000
_cell.length_c   1.000
_cell.angle_alpha   90.00
_cell.angle_beta   90.00
_cell.angle_gamma   90.00
#
_symmetry.space_group_name_H-M   'P 1'
#
loop_
_entity.id
_entity.type
_entity.pdbx_description
1 polymer ?
#
loop_
_entity_poly.entity_id
_entity_poly.type
_entity_poly.pdbx_seq_one_letter_code
_entity_poly.pdbx_strand_id
1 'polypeptide(L)'
;MVNGAIIYEPLFPQPSSVLTLHRYYTKLMEDNTFKKRITTIAGLPEFISVEKKMLAIVEYCGTMPTKLKKHENSKKSEPYIRTDPKVIQRAAEMAEHEKVSNVMTKLMEDNSFTAPKSTRQINDKRFRNRKRKREENMNSRINIADDVVSVLSELHSNPVIQEIILTKHKKPVVIVYSNQ
;
A
#
# COMPACT_ATOMS: atom_id res chain seq x y z
N MET A 1 -25.13 49.95 6.36
CA MET A 1 -25.85 48.82 5.74
C MET A 1 -24.83 47.99 4.98
N VAL A 2 -24.45 46.81 5.48
CA VAL A 2 -23.54 45.90 4.79
C VAL A 2 -24.39 44.78 4.21
N ASN A 3 -24.73 44.92 2.93
CA ASN A 3 -25.49 43.94 2.16
C ASN A 3 -24.54 42.84 1.68
N GLY A 4 -24.86 41.57 1.98
CA GLY A 4 -24.33 40.42 1.23
C GLY A 4 -23.61 39.31 2.01
N ALA A 5 -23.70 39.26 3.34
CA ALA A 5 -23.19 38.08 4.07
C ALA A 5 -24.11 36.88 3.80
N ILE A 6 -23.59 35.84 3.15
CA ILE A 6 -24.27 34.55 3.01
C ILE A 6 -24.35 33.92 4.40
N ILE A 7 -25.54 33.94 5.00
CA ILE A 7 -25.80 33.26 6.27
C ILE A 7 -26.02 31.79 5.94
N TYR A 8 -25.07 30.93 6.31
CA TYR A 8 -25.23 29.49 6.25
C TYR A 8 -26.12 29.05 7.42
N GLU A 9 -27.41 28.87 7.15
CA GLU A 9 -28.28 28.18 8.09
C GLU A 9 -27.83 26.72 8.21
N PRO A 10 -27.53 26.22 9.43
CA PRO A 10 -27.20 24.82 9.60
C PRO A 10 -28.41 23.99 9.20
N LEU A 11 -28.25 23.22 8.12
CA LEU A 11 -29.17 22.14 7.78
C LEU A 11 -29.43 21.32 9.07
N PHE A 12 -30.71 21.11 9.38
CA PHE A 12 -31.31 20.24 10.43
C PHE A 12 -30.33 19.23 11.06
N PRO A 13 -30.45 18.93 12.38
CA PRO A 13 -29.39 18.30 13.17
C PRO A 13 -28.69 17.19 12.41
N GLN A 14 -27.42 17.44 12.07
CA GLN A 14 -26.63 16.45 11.36
C GLN A 14 -26.51 15.20 12.24
N PRO A 15 -26.64 14.00 11.66
CA PRO A 15 -26.52 12.77 12.42
C PRO A 15 -25.16 12.74 13.13
N SER A 16 -25.18 12.50 14.44
CA SER A 16 -23.96 12.42 15.27
C SER A 16 -23.09 11.21 14.92
N SER A 17 -23.69 10.17 14.31
CA SER A 17 -23.01 8.98 13.83
C SER A 17 -23.22 8.79 12.33
N VAL A 18 -22.12 8.79 11.57
CA VAL A 18 -22.14 8.52 10.13
C VAL A 18 -21.39 7.22 9.86
N LEU A 19 -22.07 6.24 9.24
CA LEU A 19 -21.40 5.07 8.69
C LEU A 19 -20.89 5.41 7.30
N THR A 20 -19.60 5.19 7.06
CA THR A 20 -18.98 5.45 5.76
C THR A 20 -18.85 4.15 5.00
N LEU A 21 -19.42 4.10 3.80
CA LEU A 21 -19.30 2.94 2.91
C LEU A 21 -18.25 3.23 1.84
N HIS A 22 -17.16 2.47 1.84
CA HIS A 22 -16.17 2.52 0.76
C HIS A 22 -16.48 1.40 -0.23
N ARG A 23 -16.63 1.76 -1.50
CA ARG A 23 -16.90 0.81 -2.59
C ARG A 23 -15.76 0.84 -3.60
N TYR A 24 -15.10 -0.29 -3.75
CA TYR A 24 -14.12 -0.52 -4.80
C TYR A 24 -14.75 -1.36 -5.91
N TYR A 25 -14.65 -0.86 -7.14
CA TYR A 25 -15.16 -1.54 -8.32
C TYR A 25 -13.99 -1.94 -9.20
N THR A 26 -13.98 -3.20 -9.61
CA THR A 26 -13.09 -3.67 -10.66
C THR A 26 -13.89 -4.48 -11.67
N LYS A 27 -13.43 -4.45 -12.92
CA LYS A 27 -13.98 -5.27 -14.00
C LYS A 27 -12.90 -6.23 -14.45
N LEU A 28 -13.29 -7.36 -15.01
CA LEU A 28 -12.33 -8.18 -15.73
C LEU A 28 -11.97 -7.44 -17.03
N MET A 29 -10.68 -7.21 -17.30
CA MET A 29 -10.26 -6.51 -18.52
C MET A 29 -10.79 -7.18 -19.80
N GLU A 30 -10.91 -8.51 -19.76
CA GLU A 30 -11.33 -9.32 -20.90
C GLU A 30 -12.85 -9.29 -21.13
N ASP A 31 -13.62 -9.12 -20.05
CA ASP A 31 -15.07 -9.09 -20.10
C ASP A 31 -15.62 -8.06 -19.09
N ASN A 32 -16.01 -6.91 -19.64
CA ASN A 32 -16.57 -5.80 -18.86
C ASN A 32 -17.95 -6.11 -18.25
N THR A 33 -18.59 -7.22 -18.66
CA THR A 33 -19.83 -7.70 -18.05
C THR A 33 -19.57 -8.36 -16.69
N PHE A 34 -18.39 -8.97 -16.49
CA PHE A 34 -17.97 -9.51 -15.21
C PHE A 34 -17.33 -8.44 -14.33
N LYS A 35 -18.03 -8.09 -13.26
CA LYS A 35 -17.64 -7.01 -12.35
C LYS A 35 -17.48 -7.56 -10.95
N LYS A 36 -16.42 -7.17 -10.26
CA LYS A 36 -16.23 -7.41 -8.83
C LYS A 36 -16.42 -6.10 -8.08
N ARG A 37 -17.32 -6.10 -7.12
CA ARG A 37 -17.55 -5.00 -6.17
C ARG A 37 -17.10 -5.44 -4.79
N ILE A 38 -16.24 -4.64 -4.18
CA ILE A 38 -15.82 -4.82 -2.79
C ILE A 38 -16.38 -3.65 -2.00
N THR A 39 -17.24 -3.93 -1.03
CA THR A 39 -17.79 -2.93 -0.12
C THR A 39 -17.19 -3.14 1.25
N THR A 40 -16.63 -2.07 1.82
CA THR A 40 -16.13 -2.04 3.21
C THR A 40 -16.85 -0.95 3.98
N ILE A 41 -17.07 -1.19 5.27
CA ILE A 41 -17.80 -0.28 6.15
C ILE A 41 -16.79 0.32 7.13
N ALA A 42 -16.63 1.64 7.07
CA ALA A 42 -15.84 2.43 8.00
C ALA A 42 -16.77 3.22 8.96
N GLY A 43 -16.24 3.62 10.10
CA GLY A 43 -17.01 4.33 11.13
C GLY A 43 -17.91 3.42 11.98
N LEU A 44 -17.65 2.11 12.02
CA LEU A 44 -18.36 1.19 12.89
C LEU A 44 -18.08 1.53 14.38
N PRO A 45 -19.10 1.55 15.24
CA PRO A 45 -18.94 1.82 16.68
C PRO A 45 -17.90 0.93 17.36
N GLU A 46 -17.25 1.45 18.41
CA GLU A 46 -16.15 0.74 19.09
C GLU A 46 -16.56 -0.57 19.77
N PHE A 47 -17.83 -0.71 20.14
CA PHE A 47 -18.37 -1.94 20.73
C PHE A 47 -18.48 -3.10 19.72
N ILE A 48 -18.29 -2.84 18.42
CA ILE A 48 -18.22 -3.89 17.40
C ILE A 48 -16.80 -4.46 17.38
N SER A 49 -16.67 -5.77 17.58
CA SER A 49 -15.38 -6.47 17.64
C SER A 49 -14.47 -6.13 16.45
N VAL A 50 -13.15 -6.11 16.68
CA VAL A 50 -12.13 -5.80 15.66
C VAL A 50 -12.27 -6.69 14.43
N GLU A 51 -12.62 -7.97 14.61
CA GLU A 51 -12.89 -8.91 13.53
C GLU A 51 -14.05 -8.47 12.64
N LYS A 52 -15.12 -7.91 13.23
CA LYS A 52 -16.27 -7.37 12.49
C LYS A 52 -15.96 -6.05 11.80
N LYS A 53 -14.98 -5.27 12.29
CA LYS A 53 -14.48 -4.06 11.62
C LYS A 53 -13.69 -4.37 10.34
N MET A 54 -13.25 -5.62 10.15
CA MET A 54 -12.53 -6.08 8.95
C MET A 54 -13.43 -6.79 7.92
N LEU A 55 -14.75 -6.76 8.09
CA LEU A 55 -15.67 -7.39 7.15
C LEU A 55 -15.74 -6.59 5.84
N ALA A 56 -15.44 -7.28 4.74
CA ALA A 56 -15.64 -6.81 3.39
C ALA A 56 -16.68 -7.69 2.70
N ILE A 57 -17.67 -7.06 2.06
CA ILE A 57 -18.63 -7.75 1.21
C ILE A 57 -18.04 -7.78 -0.20
N VAL A 58 -17.86 -8.99 -0.75
CA VAL A 58 -17.34 -9.19 -2.10
C VAL A 58 -18.45 -9.76 -2.97
N GLU A 59 -18.89 -8.98 -3.95
CA GLU A 59 -19.93 -9.35 -4.89
C GLU A 59 -19.34 -9.49 -6.29
N TYR A 60 -19.73 -10.56 -6.98
CA TYR A 60 -19.43 -10.76 -8.39
C TYR A 60 -20.75 -10.62 -9.15
N CYS A 61 -20.79 -9.67 -10.08
CA CYS A 61 -21.95 -9.40 -10.92
C CYS A 61 -21.61 -9.76 -12.37
N GLY A 62 -22.58 -10.35 -13.07
CA GLY A 62 -22.43 -10.80 -14.45
C GLY A 62 -22.09 -12.29 -14.55
N THR A 63 -21.85 -12.73 -15.77
CA THR A 63 -21.47 -14.12 -16.08
C THR A 63 -19.96 -14.28 -16.03
N MET A 64 -19.47 -15.26 -15.27
CA MET A 64 -18.05 -15.62 -15.30
C MET A 64 -17.71 -16.14 -16.70
N PRO A 65 -16.70 -15.58 -17.40
CA PRO A 65 -16.33 -16.07 -18.72
C PRO A 65 -15.84 -17.53 -18.62
N THR A 66 -16.40 -18.38 -19.49
CA THR A 66 -16.08 -19.82 -19.56
C THR A 66 -14.65 -20.09 -20.05
N LYS A 67 -14.03 -19.12 -20.71
CA LYS A 67 -12.64 -19.19 -21.19
C LYS A 67 -11.89 -17.98 -20.68
N LEU A 68 -11.07 -18.18 -19.64
CA LEU A 68 -10.07 -17.20 -19.25
C LEU A 68 -9.04 -17.12 -20.38
N LYS A 69 -8.81 -15.94 -20.97
CA LYS A 69 -7.71 -15.82 -21.93
C LYS A 69 -6.40 -16.04 -21.17
N LYS A 70 -5.47 -16.68 -21.88
CA LYS A 70 -4.09 -16.77 -21.44
C LYS A 70 -3.54 -15.36 -21.31
N HIS A 71 -2.87 -15.06 -20.20
CA HIS A 71 -2.08 -13.84 -20.09
C HIS A 71 -1.13 -13.77 -21.29
N GLU A 72 -1.03 -12.63 -21.97
CA GLU A 72 -0.43 -12.48 -23.32
C GLU A 72 0.99 -13.03 -23.50
N ASN A 73 1.69 -13.36 -22.40
CA ASN A 73 3.05 -13.92 -22.39
C ASN A 73 3.12 -15.39 -21.92
N SER A 74 2.00 -16.07 -21.70
CA SER A 74 2.00 -17.48 -21.28
C SER A 74 2.01 -18.41 -22.51
N LYS A 75 3.20 -18.86 -22.89
CA LYS A 75 3.37 -19.93 -23.90
C LYS A 75 2.76 -21.27 -23.46
N LYS A 76 2.50 -21.45 -22.16
CA LYS A 76 1.98 -22.70 -21.58
C LYS A 76 0.45 -22.66 -21.43
N SER A 77 -0.20 -23.80 -21.66
CA SER A 77 -1.65 -23.99 -21.47
C SER A 77 -2.07 -24.16 -20.02
N GLU A 78 -1.12 -24.46 -19.13
CA GLU A 78 -1.40 -24.65 -17.72
C GLU A 78 -1.85 -23.34 -17.04
N PRO A 79 -2.83 -23.42 -16.12
CA PRO A 79 -3.21 -22.28 -15.32
C PRO A 79 -2.01 -21.75 -14.53
N TYR A 80 -1.91 -20.43 -14.44
CA TYR A 80 -0.89 -19.78 -13.62
C TYR A 80 -1.18 -20.04 -12.14
N ILE A 81 -0.42 -20.94 -11.54
CA ILE A 81 -0.46 -21.22 -10.10
C ILE A 81 0.61 -20.37 -9.43
N ARG A 82 0.19 -19.47 -8.54
CA ARG A 82 1.11 -18.70 -7.70
C ARG A 82 1.76 -19.61 -6.67
N THR A 83 3.07 -19.54 -6.54
CA THR A 83 3.81 -20.17 -5.43
C THR A 83 3.48 -19.40 -4.14
N ASP A 84 3.31 -20.12 -3.03
CA ASP A 84 3.08 -19.52 -1.72
C ASP A 84 4.20 -18.50 -1.38
N PRO A 85 3.85 -17.26 -0.99
CA PRO A 85 4.82 -16.26 -0.57
C PRO A 85 5.80 -16.73 0.50
N LYS A 86 5.37 -17.59 1.44
CA LYS A 86 6.21 -18.14 2.51
C LYS A 86 7.28 -19.08 1.95
N VAL A 87 6.92 -19.91 0.97
CA VAL A 87 7.87 -20.82 0.31
C VAL A 87 8.91 -20.03 -0.46
N ILE A 88 8.49 -19.00 -1.21
CA ILE A 88 9.43 -18.13 -1.93
C ILE A 88 10.36 -17.38 -0.96
N GLN A 89 9.85 -16.93 0.19
CA GLN A 89 10.65 -16.27 1.22
C GLN A 89 11.71 -17.21 1.79
N ARG A 90 11.31 -18.40 2.23
CA ARG A 90 12.23 -19.44 2.74
C ARG A 90 13.29 -19.82 1.71
N ALA A 91 12.90 -20.00 0.45
CA ALA A 91 13.82 -20.29 -0.65
C ALA A 91 14.86 -19.18 -0.84
N ALA A 92 14.44 -17.91 -0.74
CA ALA A 92 15.33 -16.77 -0.88
C ALA A 92 16.35 -16.66 0.27
N GLU A 93 15.95 -17.03 1.49
CA GLU A 93 16.81 -17.08 2.67
C GLU A 93 17.84 -18.22 2.57
N MET A 94 17.41 -19.42 2.18
CA MET A 94 18.34 -20.54 1.91
C MET A 94 19.35 -20.20 0.81
N ALA A 95 18.91 -19.45 -0.22
CA ALA A 95 19.76 -18.98 -1.31
C ALA A 95 20.70 -17.81 -0.95
N GLU A 96 20.74 -17.36 0.32
CA GLU A 96 21.81 -16.50 0.84
C GLU A 96 23.09 -17.31 1.10
N HIS A 97 22.96 -18.59 1.48
CA HIS A 97 24.09 -19.46 1.85
C HIS A 97 24.36 -20.59 0.84
N GLU A 98 23.41 -20.92 -0.02
CA GLU A 98 23.52 -22.01 -0.99
C GLU A 98 23.22 -21.56 -2.44
N LYS A 99 23.67 -22.35 -3.41
CA LYS A 99 23.32 -22.13 -4.83
C LYS A 99 21.82 -22.34 -5.03
N VAL A 100 21.18 -21.45 -5.79
CA VAL A 100 19.74 -21.48 -6.08
C VAL A 100 19.29 -22.80 -6.70
N SER A 101 20.14 -23.43 -7.51
CA SER A 101 19.89 -24.77 -8.07
C SER A 101 19.67 -25.81 -6.97
N ASN A 102 20.52 -25.81 -5.94
CA ASN A 102 20.48 -26.79 -4.87
C ASN A 102 19.28 -26.54 -3.96
N VAL A 103 18.98 -25.27 -3.67
CA VAL A 103 17.78 -24.89 -2.92
C VAL A 103 16.51 -25.32 -3.64
N MET A 104 16.47 -25.17 -4.97
CA MET A 104 15.35 -25.64 -5.78
C MET A 104 15.18 -27.15 -5.69
N THR A 105 16.27 -27.92 -5.84
CA THR A 105 16.23 -29.38 -5.72
C THR A 105 15.69 -29.81 -4.35
N LYS A 106 16.22 -29.24 -3.26
CA LYS A 106 15.75 -29.52 -1.89
C LYS A 106 14.27 -29.23 -1.70
N LEU A 107 13.77 -28.10 -2.22
CA LEU A 107 12.35 -27.74 -2.10
C LEU A 107 11.43 -28.64 -2.95
N MET A 108 11.93 -29.16 -4.07
CA MET A 108 11.20 -30.12 -4.90
C MET A 108 11.16 -31.50 -4.26
N GLU A 109 12.24 -31.92 -3.57
CA GLU A 109 12.30 -33.14 -2.77
C GLU A 109 11.38 -33.08 -1.55
N ASP A 110 11.32 -31.94 -0.86
CA ASP A 110 10.45 -31.74 0.30
C ASP A 110 8.96 -31.77 -0.07
N ASN A 111 8.54 -30.97 -1.06
CA ASN A 111 7.14 -30.88 -1.51
C ASN A 111 7.03 -30.33 -2.94
N SER A 112 7.04 -31.23 -3.92
CA SER A 112 6.94 -30.90 -5.35
C SER A 112 5.74 -30.01 -5.72
N PHE A 113 4.60 -30.14 -5.03
CA PHE A 113 3.38 -29.36 -5.33
C PHE A 113 3.48 -27.88 -4.93
N THR A 114 4.25 -27.58 -3.88
CA THR A 114 4.39 -26.22 -3.34
C THR A 114 5.70 -25.55 -3.74
N ALA A 115 6.62 -26.30 -4.34
CA ALA A 115 7.92 -25.81 -4.76
C ALA A 115 7.79 -24.64 -5.76
N PRO A 116 8.75 -23.70 -5.76
CA PRO A 116 8.86 -22.72 -6.84
C PRO A 116 8.89 -23.42 -8.21
N LYS A 117 8.34 -22.82 -9.27
CA LYS A 117 8.40 -23.40 -10.62
C LYS A 117 9.70 -23.05 -11.35
N SER A 118 10.39 -22.00 -10.90
CA SER A 118 11.61 -21.51 -11.55
C SER A 118 12.57 -20.89 -10.56
N THR A 119 13.87 -21.11 -10.81
CA THR A 119 14.98 -20.43 -10.12
C THR A 119 14.91 -18.90 -10.23
N ARG A 120 14.25 -18.37 -11.27
CA ARG A 120 14.02 -16.94 -11.44
C ARG A 120 13.21 -16.34 -10.28
N GLN A 121 12.19 -17.06 -9.79
CA GLN A 121 11.35 -16.57 -8.69
C GLN A 121 12.16 -16.36 -7.40
N ILE A 122 13.10 -17.27 -7.14
CA ILE A 122 14.01 -17.21 -5.99
C ILE A 122 14.99 -16.05 -6.16
N ASN A 123 15.58 -15.91 -7.35
CA ASN A 123 16.50 -14.81 -7.66
C ASN A 123 15.85 -13.43 -7.57
N ASP A 124 14.65 -13.26 -8.13
CA ASP A 124 13.91 -12.01 -8.11
C ASP A 124 13.51 -11.63 -6.67
N LYS A 125 13.17 -12.60 -5.82
CA LYS A 125 12.90 -12.35 -4.41
C LYS A 125 14.18 -11.99 -3.65
N ARG A 126 15.27 -12.73 -3.84
CA ARG A 126 16.58 -12.46 -3.21
C ARG A 126 17.10 -11.07 -3.57
N PHE A 127 16.98 -10.67 -4.84
CA PHE A 127 17.34 -9.34 -5.30
C PHE A 127 16.52 -8.25 -4.60
N ARG A 128 15.19 -8.40 -4.52
CA ARG A 128 14.32 -7.46 -3.82
C ARG A 128 14.66 -7.35 -2.33
N ASN A 129 14.94 -8.46 -1.65
CA ASN A 129 15.34 -8.45 -0.24
C ASN A 129 16.66 -7.68 -0.04
N ARG A 130 17.66 -7.89 -0.92
CA ARG A 130 18.93 -7.15 -0.88
C ARG A 130 18.75 -5.66 -1.15
N LYS A 131 17.92 -5.29 -2.13
CA LYS A 131 17.61 -3.90 -2.45
C LYS A 131 16.95 -3.21 -1.25
N ARG A 132 15.94 -3.85 -0.65
CA ARG A 132 15.27 -3.33 0.55
C ARG A 132 16.22 -3.15 1.74
N LYS A 133 17.08 -4.15 2.03
CA LYS A 133 18.12 -4.04 3.07
C LYS A 133 19.06 -2.85 2.82
N ARG A 134 19.41 -2.56 1.56
CA ARG A 134 20.25 -1.41 1.21
C ARG A 134 19.53 -0.07 1.41
N GLU A 135 18.27 0.02 1.01
CA GLU A 135 17.45 1.22 1.20
C GLU A 135 17.20 1.50 2.70
N GLU A 136 16.92 0.46 3.49
CA GLU A 136 16.79 0.57 4.95
C GLU A 136 18.12 1.04 5.59
N ASN A 137 19.26 0.52 5.13
CA ASN A 137 20.59 0.96 5.61
C ASN A 137 21.00 2.36 5.12
N MET A 138 20.47 2.83 4.00
CA MET A 138 20.67 4.21 3.56
C MET A 138 19.79 5.16 4.37
N ASN A 139 18.52 4.82 4.56
CA ASN A 139 17.61 5.64 5.37
C ASN A 139 18.01 5.70 6.84
N SER A 140 18.65 4.66 7.39
CA SER A 140 19.21 4.71 8.76
C SER A 140 20.47 5.57 8.89
N ARG A 141 21.10 5.95 7.77
CA ARG A 141 22.26 6.86 7.72
C ARG A 141 21.87 8.31 7.42
N ILE A 142 20.62 8.57 7.04
CA ILE A 142 20.11 9.92 6.87
C ILE A 142 19.72 10.42 8.26
N ASN A 143 20.60 11.22 8.86
CA ASN A 143 20.32 11.86 10.12
C ASN A 143 19.26 12.94 9.89
N ILE A 144 17.98 12.59 10.04
CA ILE A 144 16.84 13.50 9.85
C ILE A 144 17.02 14.79 10.66
N ALA A 145 17.71 14.73 11.80
CA ALA A 145 18.05 15.90 12.58
C ALA A 145 18.94 16.88 11.80
N ASP A 146 19.95 16.40 11.06
CA ASP A 146 20.84 17.24 10.27
C ASP A 146 20.10 17.87 9.07
N ASP A 147 19.20 17.12 8.43
CA ASP A 147 18.35 17.64 7.34
C ASP A 147 17.41 18.73 7.86
N VAL A 148 16.78 18.51 9.02
CA VAL A 148 15.90 19.51 9.66
C VAL A 148 16.70 20.74 10.08
N VAL A 149 17.91 20.57 10.61
CA VAL A 149 18.80 21.68 10.98
C VAL A 149 19.26 22.46 9.73
N SER A 150 19.57 21.78 8.63
CA SER A 150 19.94 22.41 7.36
C SER A 150 18.79 23.27 6.83
N VAL A 151 17.57 22.71 6.79
CA VAL A 151 16.37 23.43 6.34
C VAL A 151 16.06 24.61 7.27
N LEU A 152 16.17 24.44 8.59
CA LEU A 152 15.98 25.55 9.53
C LEU A 152 17.03 26.64 9.36
N SER A 153 18.29 26.28 9.09
CA SER A 153 19.38 27.24 8.87
C SER A 153 19.17 28.05 7.59
N GLU A 154 18.72 27.40 6.52
CA GLU A 154 18.34 28.06 5.26
C GLU A 154 17.15 29.00 5.45
N LEU A 155 16.12 28.57 6.19
CA LEU A 155 14.94 29.40 6.46
C LEU A 155 15.26 30.58 7.40
N HIS A 156 16.15 30.41 8.38
CA HIS A 156 16.61 31.50 9.25
C HIS A 156 17.42 32.57 8.51
N SER A 157 18.10 32.19 7.44
CA SER A 157 18.86 33.15 6.61
C SER A 157 17.96 34.07 5.77
N ASN A 158 16.67 33.75 5.66
CA ASN A 158 15.73 34.52 4.86
C ASN A 158 15.09 35.64 5.70
N PRO A 159 15.30 36.92 5.36
CA PRO A 159 14.77 38.06 6.13
C PRO A 159 13.24 38.17 6.13
N VAL A 160 12.57 37.35 5.30
CA VAL A 160 11.10 37.31 5.17
C VAL A 160 10.47 36.39 6.21
N ILE A 161 11.23 35.50 6.85
CA ILE A 161 10.73 34.51 7.81
C ILE A 161 10.96 35.02 9.23
N GLN A 162 9.87 35.16 10.00
CA GLN A 162 9.91 35.74 11.35
C GLN A 162 10.03 34.68 12.44
N GLU A 163 9.33 33.55 12.28
CA GLU A 163 9.32 32.47 13.25
C GLU A 163 8.94 31.13 12.61
N ILE A 164 9.55 30.03 13.07
CA ILE A 164 9.23 28.67 12.66
C ILE A 164 8.85 27.87 13.91
N ILE A 165 7.58 27.48 14.02
CA ILE A 165 7.07 26.72 15.16
C ILE A 165 6.95 25.25 14.77
N LEU A 166 7.77 24.41 15.40
CA LEU A 166 7.76 22.96 15.26
C LEU A 166 7.13 22.33 16.51
N THR A 167 5.94 21.73 16.36
CA THR A 167 5.29 20.99 17.45
C THR A 167 5.23 19.50 17.13
N LYS A 168 5.51 18.66 18.14
CA LYS A 168 5.44 17.19 17.99
C LYS A 168 4.04 16.76 17.52
N HIS A 169 3.98 15.94 16.48
CA HIS A 169 2.75 15.45 15.82
C HIS A 169 1.86 16.52 15.15
N LYS A 170 2.37 17.74 14.95
CA LYS A 170 1.68 18.79 14.17
C LYS A 170 2.51 19.14 12.94
N LYS A 171 1.84 19.66 11.90
CA LYS A 171 2.54 20.20 10.74
C LYS A 171 3.33 21.45 11.16
N PRO A 172 4.55 21.67 10.63
CA PRO A 172 5.31 22.88 10.90
C PRO A 172 4.52 24.13 10.48
N VAL A 173 4.58 25.16 11.29
CA VAL A 173 3.97 26.47 11.02
C VAL A 173 5.09 27.47 10.79
N VAL A 174 5.08 28.12 9.63
CA VAL A 174 6.04 29.16 9.26
C VAL A 174 5.31 30.49 9.25
N ILE A 175 5.78 31.45 10.05
CA ILE A 175 5.24 32.82 10.09
C ILE A 175 6.12 33.69 9.19
N VAL A 176 5.50 34.30 8.20
CA VAL A 176 6.16 35.06 7.13
C VAL A 176 5.68 36.50 7.15
N TYR A 177 6.59 37.46 6.98
CA TYR A 177 6.25 38.88 6.90
C TYR A 177 5.89 39.26 5.45
N SER A 178 4.69 39.79 5.24
CA SER A 178 4.32 40.43 3.96
C SER A 178 4.32 41.94 4.18
N ASN A 179 5.41 42.61 3.78
CA ASN A 179 5.37 44.06 3.55
C ASN A 179 4.92 44.31 2.11
N GLN A 180 3.66 43.96 1.85
CA GLN A 180 2.74 44.43 0.79
C GLN A 180 1.54 43.50 0.69
#